data_AF-A0A1F0BX09-F1
#
_entry.id   AF-A0A1F0BX09-F1
#
_cell.length_a   1.000
_cell.length_b   1.000
_cell.length_c   1.000
_cell.angle_alpha   90.00
_cell.angle_beta   90.00
_cell.angle_gamma   90.00
#
_symmetry.space_group_name_H-M   'P 1'
#
loop_
_entity.id
_entity.type
_entity.pdbx_description
1 polymer ?
#
loop_
_entity_poly.entity_id
_entity_poly.type
_entity_poly.pdbx_seq_one_letter_code
_entity_poly.pdbx_strand_id
1 'polypeptide(L)'
;MKLLKKMMQVGLTAFFFGLLATNTVFADTTGGQFVDKDNRKYYVKDDHKAIYWHKIDGKTYYFGDKGEMVVGWQYVEIHGTGYRDNLFNNRPVVEIGLQEKWYYFGQDGALLEQTDKQVLEAKTSENTGKVYGEQYAPSAEKRTYYFDNHYAVKTGWTYEDGNWYYLNKLGISGDDSYNPLPIGEVAKGWTQDFHVTFGIDRSKPAPWYYLDPETGIMQTGWKQLGNKWYYL
;
A
#
# COMPACT_ATOMS: atom_id res chain seq x y z
N MET A 1 36.71 -23.04 14.21
CA MET A 1 35.51 -23.48 13.45
C MET A 1 34.35 -23.65 14.41
N LYS A 2 33.45 -22.66 14.46
CA LYS A 2 31.99 -22.77 14.67
C LYS A 2 31.43 -21.36 14.85
N LEU A 3 30.71 -20.91 13.82
CA LEU A 3 30.05 -19.62 13.68
C LEU A 3 28.89 -19.52 14.68
N LEU A 4 28.97 -18.62 15.65
CA LEU A 4 27.78 -18.14 16.36
C LEU A 4 27.09 -17.10 15.48
N LYS A 5 26.06 -17.51 14.74
CA LYS A 5 25.10 -16.60 14.14
C LYS A 5 24.41 -15.82 15.26
N LYS A 6 24.57 -14.50 15.27
CA LYS A 6 23.78 -13.57 16.09
C LYS A 6 22.30 -13.75 15.74
N MET A 7 21.56 -14.43 16.59
CA MET A 7 20.10 -14.35 16.64
C MET A 7 19.75 -13.09 17.40
N MET A 8 19.08 -12.14 16.74
CA MET A 8 18.50 -10.98 17.40
C MET A 8 17.28 -11.44 18.20
N GLN A 9 17.36 -11.32 19.53
CA GLN A 9 16.22 -11.52 20.42
C GLN A 9 15.23 -10.38 20.21
N VAL A 10 14.12 -10.65 19.54
CA VAL A 10 12.94 -9.78 19.57
C VAL A 10 12.08 -10.26 20.73
N GLY A 11 12.26 -9.65 21.90
CA GLY A 11 11.32 -9.77 23.01
C GLY A 11 10.09 -8.93 22.73
N LEU A 12 9.06 -9.53 22.14
CA LEU A 12 7.76 -8.90 21.95
C LEU A 12 6.80 -9.39 23.04
N THR A 13 6.71 -8.66 24.15
CA THR A 13 5.57 -8.80 25.08
C THR A 13 4.54 -7.75 24.70
N ALA A 14 3.73 -8.04 23.69
CA ALA A 14 2.55 -7.23 23.36
C ALA A 14 1.36 -7.78 24.13
N PHE A 15 0.84 -6.97 25.06
CA PHE A 15 -0.45 -7.20 25.69
C PHE A 15 -1.53 -7.03 24.60
N PHE A 16 -2.11 -8.15 24.15
CA PHE A 16 -3.23 -8.15 23.22
C PHE A 16 -4.51 -7.75 23.97
N PHE A 17 -5.03 -6.56 23.69
CA PHE A 17 -6.48 -6.38 23.72
C PHE A 17 -7.01 -6.92 22.40
N GLY A 18 -7.52 -8.14 22.44
CA GLY A 18 -8.21 -8.75 21.31
C GLY A 18 -9.48 -7.97 21.01
N LEU A 19 -9.42 -7.06 20.04
CA LEU A 19 -10.55 -6.91 19.15
C LEU A 19 -10.48 -8.15 18.25
N LEU A 20 -11.47 -9.06 18.34
CA LEU A 20 -11.61 -10.10 17.34
C LEU A 20 -11.65 -9.38 15.99
N ALA A 21 -10.59 -9.51 15.20
CA ALA A 21 -10.72 -9.39 13.77
C ALA A 21 -11.59 -10.57 13.37
N THR A 22 -12.92 -10.38 13.42
CA THR A 22 -13.81 -11.26 12.69
C THR A 22 -13.30 -11.17 11.26
N ASN A 23 -12.76 -12.26 10.74
CA ASN A 23 -12.56 -12.41 9.30
C ASN A 23 -13.97 -12.39 8.70
N THR A 24 -14.52 -11.19 8.54
CA THR A 24 -15.74 -10.96 7.81
C THR A 24 -15.42 -11.42 6.41
N VAL A 25 -16.03 -12.54 6.02
CA VAL A 25 -15.98 -12.99 4.64
C VAL A 25 -16.47 -11.82 3.81
N PHE A 26 -15.59 -11.29 2.95
CA PHE A 26 -15.91 -10.20 2.05
C PHE A 26 -16.96 -10.72 1.07
N ALA A 27 -18.23 -10.57 1.43
CA ALA A 27 -19.34 -11.18 0.72
C ALA A 27 -19.53 -10.48 -0.64
N ASP A 28 -19.89 -11.26 -1.65
CA ASP A 28 -20.19 -10.73 -2.97
C ASP A 28 -21.42 -9.83 -2.93
N THR A 29 -21.28 -8.63 -3.49
CA THR A 29 -22.36 -7.72 -3.84
C THR A 29 -23.05 -8.25 -5.09
N THR A 30 -24.33 -8.60 -4.96
CA THR A 30 -25.15 -9.16 -6.05
C THR A 30 -26.40 -8.33 -6.32
N GLY A 31 -27.03 -8.56 -7.48
CA GLY A 31 -28.28 -7.93 -7.88
C GLY A 31 -28.15 -6.52 -8.47
N GLY A 32 -26.94 -6.06 -8.76
CA GLY A 32 -26.67 -4.85 -9.52
C GLY A 32 -26.05 -5.14 -10.88
N GLN A 33 -25.63 -4.08 -11.57
CA GLN A 33 -24.98 -4.16 -12.88
C GLN A 33 -23.97 -3.03 -13.08
N PHE A 34 -22.95 -3.29 -13.89
CA PHE A 34 -22.05 -2.25 -14.36
C PHE A 34 -22.74 -1.34 -15.37
N VAL A 35 -22.55 -0.02 -15.23
CA VAL A 35 -23.15 0.99 -16.10
C VAL A 35 -22.06 1.95 -16.57
N ASP A 36 -21.93 2.12 -17.88
CA ASP A 36 -21.10 3.15 -18.50
C ASP A 36 -21.95 4.41 -18.73
N LYS A 37 -21.51 5.54 -18.19
CA LYS A 37 -22.19 6.84 -18.32
C LYS A 37 -21.20 7.98 -18.18
N ASP A 38 -21.31 9.02 -19.01
CA ASP A 38 -20.46 10.23 -18.94
C ASP A 38 -18.95 9.93 -18.94
N ASN A 39 -18.54 8.91 -19.71
CA ASN A 39 -17.16 8.41 -19.76
C ASN A 39 -16.61 7.98 -18.38
N ARG A 40 -17.48 7.39 -17.57
CA ARG A 40 -17.18 6.75 -16.28
C ARG A 40 -17.90 5.41 -16.20
N LYS A 41 -17.38 4.52 -15.37
CA LYS A 41 -18.01 3.24 -15.05
C LYS A 41 -18.47 3.22 -13.60
N TYR A 42 -19.70 2.76 -13.39
CA TYR A 42 -20.36 2.64 -12.08
C TYR A 42 -20.84 1.19 -11.89
N TYR A 43 -21.10 0.79 -10.65
CA TYR A 43 -21.95 -0.37 -10.35
C TYR A 43 -23.24 0.12 -9.69
N VAL A 44 -24.39 -0.20 -10.28
CA VAL A 44 -25.70 0.32 -9.86
C VAL A 44 -26.60 -0.83 -9.42
N LYS A 45 -27.21 -0.68 -8.24
CA LYS A 45 -28.21 -1.60 -7.69
C LYS A 45 -29.38 -0.79 -7.13
N ASP A 46 -30.60 -1.15 -7.51
CA ASP A 46 -31.83 -0.49 -7.04
C ASP A 46 -31.75 1.05 -7.19
N ASP A 47 -31.26 1.54 -8.33
CA ASP A 47 -31.01 2.98 -8.63
C ASP A 47 -29.94 3.69 -7.80
N HIS A 48 -29.15 2.95 -7.00
CA HIS A 48 -28.08 3.48 -6.17
C HIS A 48 -26.71 3.04 -6.66
N LYS A 49 -25.72 3.92 -6.57
CA LYS A 49 -24.34 3.64 -6.96
C LYS A 49 -23.57 3.01 -5.80
N ALA A 50 -22.83 1.95 -6.09
CA ALA A 50 -21.78 1.45 -5.20
C ALA A 50 -20.75 2.55 -4.95
N ILE A 51 -20.23 2.62 -3.72
CA ILE A 51 -19.16 3.51 -3.28
C ILE A 51 -18.16 2.70 -2.45
N TYR A 52 -16.89 3.13 -2.44
CA TYR A 52 -15.78 2.42 -1.79
C TYR A 52 -15.62 0.97 -2.25
N TRP A 53 -15.25 0.05 -1.37
CA TRP A 53 -14.87 -1.32 -1.70
C TRP A 53 -16.07 -2.24 -1.90
N HIS A 54 -16.05 -3.02 -2.98
CA HIS A 54 -17.03 -4.05 -3.26
C HIS A 54 -16.37 -5.28 -3.86
N LYS A 55 -16.84 -6.46 -3.47
CA LYS A 55 -16.54 -7.69 -4.19
C LYS A 55 -17.75 -8.01 -5.06
N ILE A 56 -17.55 -8.20 -6.35
CA ILE A 56 -18.60 -8.41 -7.34
C ILE A 56 -18.12 -9.55 -8.23
N ASP A 57 -18.90 -10.64 -8.28
CA ASP A 57 -18.59 -11.83 -9.07
C ASP A 57 -17.16 -12.36 -8.84
N GLY A 58 -16.78 -12.46 -7.57
CA GLY A 58 -15.47 -12.99 -7.17
C GLY A 58 -14.29 -12.03 -7.34
N LYS A 59 -14.50 -10.83 -7.93
CA LYS A 59 -13.46 -9.81 -8.10
C LYS A 59 -13.69 -8.62 -7.17
N THR A 60 -12.61 -8.01 -6.68
CA THR A 60 -12.68 -6.83 -5.81
C THR A 60 -12.54 -5.53 -6.63
N TYR A 61 -13.36 -4.52 -6.32
CA TYR A 61 -13.44 -3.22 -7.00
C TYR A 61 -13.46 -2.09 -5.97
N TYR A 62 -13.09 -0.89 -6.40
CA TYR A 62 -13.22 0.33 -5.59
C TYR A 62 -13.85 1.47 -6.41
N PHE A 63 -14.85 2.14 -5.83
CA PHE A 63 -15.66 3.15 -6.53
C PHE A 63 -15.53 4.56 -5.94
N GLY A 64 -14.62 4.77 -4.98
CA GLY A 64 -14.47 6.07 -4.30
C GLY A 64 -15.76 6.54 -3.61
N ASP A 65 -15.82 7.83 -3.27
CA ASP A 65 -16.97 8.46 -2.61
C ASP A 65 -18.11 8.84 -3.57
N LYS A 66 -17.80 9.00 -4.87
CA LYS A 66 -18.75 9.40 -5.94
C LYS A 66 -19.29 8.24 -6.77
N GLY A 67 -18.77 7.04 -6.56
CA GLY A 67 -19.16 5.83 -7.25
C GLY A 67 -18.42 5.55 -8.57
N GLU A 68 -17.41 6.36 -8.91
CA GLU A 68 -16.60 6.20 -10.12
C GLU A 68 -15.58 5.08 -9.91
N MET A 69 -15.66 4.02 -10.72
CA MET A 69 -14.75 2.89 -10.63
C MET A 69 -13.30 3.32 -10.91
N VAL A 70 -12.40 3.00 -9.99
CA VAL A 70 -10.98 3.33 -10.12
C VAL A 70 -10.24 2.34 -11.03
N VAL A 71 -9.09 2.77 -11.55
CA VAL A 71 -8.13 1.93 -12.29
C VAL A 71 -6.69 2.30 -11.91
N GLY A 72 -5.74 1.41 -12.18
CA GLY A 72 -4.33 1.66 -11.95
C GLY A 72 -3.97 1.83 -10.46
N TRP A 73 -2.99 2.69 -10.18
CA TRP A 73 -2.47 2.90 -8.83
C TRP A 73 -3.38 3.77 -7.98
N GLN A 74 -3.75 3.28 -6.79
CA GLN A 74 -4.63 3.97 -5.86
C GLN A 74 -4.07 3.95 -4.45
N TYR A 75 -4.02 5.12 -3.80
CA TYR A 75 -3.68 5.25 -2.39
C TYR A 75 -4.98 5.51 -1.63
N VAL A 76 -5.53 4.47 -1.01
CA VAL A 76 -6.90 4.48 -0.47
C VAL A 76 -6.97 3.76 0.87
N GLU A 77 -8.03 4.04 1.63
CA GLU A 77 -8.31 3.39 2.92
C GLU A 77 -8.37 1.86 2.78
N ILE A 78 -7.85 1.16 3.80
CA ILE A 78 -7.85 -0.31 3.85
C ILE A 78 -9.26 -0.91 3.76
N HIS A 79 -9.37 -2.03 3.05
CA HIS A 79 -10.60 -2.82 2.93
C HIS A 79 -10.77 -3.80 4.09
N GLY A 80 -11.97 -4.39 4.20
CA GLY A 80 -12.29 -5.47 5.14
C GLY A 80 -12.66 -5.00 6.55
N THR A 81 -12.82 -3.69 6.74
CA THR A 81 -13.17 -3.12 8.06
C THR A 81 -14.68 -3.05 8.29
N GLY A 82 -15.48 -3.11 7.22
CA GLY A 82 -16.92 -2.87 7.19
C GLY A 82 -17.29 -1.39 7.04
N TYR A 83 -16.37 -0.44 7.32
CA TYR A 83 -16.66 1.00 7.30
C TYR A 83 -16.56 1.62 5.90
N ARG A 84 -15.92 0.93 4.97
CA ARG A 84 -15.72 1.33 3.57
C ARG A 84 -16.07 0.19 2.62
N ASP A 85 -16.88 -0.77 3.06
CA ASP A 85 -17.09 -2.02 2.36
C ASP A 85 -18.60 -2.24 2.13
N ASN A 86 -18.98 -2.64 0.92
CA ASN A 86 -20.36 -2.91 0.52
C ASN A 86 -21.33 -1.73 0.72
N LEU A 87 -20.88 -0.50 0.45
CA LEU A 87 -21.65 0.72 0.66
C LEU A 87 -22.27 1.23 -0.64
N PHE A 88 -23.50 1.72 -0.54
CA PHE A 88 -24.16 2.43 -1.63
C PHE A 88 -24.38 3.89 -1.24
N ASN A 89 -24.47 4.79 -2.22
CA ASN A 89 -24.57 6.23 -2.01
C ASN A 89 -25.84 6.72 -1.30
N ASN A 90 -26.79 5.83 -0.96
CA ASN A 90 -27.93 6.10 -0.10
C ASN A 90 -27.72 5.73 1.38
N ARG A 91 -26.56 5.18 1.73
CA ARG A 91 -26.20 4.83 3.11
C ARG A 91 -25.35 5.94 3.73
N PRO A 92 -25.51 6.22 5.03
CA PRO A 92 -24.61 7.12 5.72
C PRO A 92 -23.20 6.52 5.77
N VAL A 93 -22.19 7.37 5.58
CA VAL A 93 -20.77 7.01 5.72
C VAL A 93 -20.28 7.49 7.07
N VAL A 94 -19.71 6.58 7.85
CA VAL A 94 -19.17 6.91 9.18
C VAL A 94 -17.86 7.68 9.03
N GLU A 95 -17.75 8.81 9.74
CA GLU A 95 -16.51 9.58 9.84
C GLU A 95 -15.52 8.83 10.75
N ILE A 96 -14.52 8.20 10.12
CA ILE A 96 -13.46 7.45 10.77
C ILE A 96 -12.20 7.55 9.90
N GLY A 97 -11.06 7.79 10.54
CA GLY A 97 -9.76 7.78 9.85
C GLY A 97 -9.22 6.35 9.77
N LEU A 98 -9.31 5.73 8.60
CA LEU A 98 -8.66 4.45 8.34
C LEU A 98 -7.25 4.68 7.78
N GLN A 99 -6.37 3.69 7.99
CA GLN A 99 -5.07 3.71 7.35
C GLN A 99 -5.23 3.63 5.84
N GLU A 100 -4.49 4.46 5.11
CA GLU A 100 -4.38 4.37 3.66
C GLU A 100 -3.17 3.53 3.25
N LYS A 101 -3.33 2.77 2.18
CA LYS A 101 -2.25 2.00 1.55
C LYS A 101 -2.35 2.09 0.03
N TRP A 102 -1.24 1.77 -0.64
CA TRP A 102 -1.23 1.61 -2.09
C TRP A 102 -1.83 0.27 -2.50
N TYR A 103 -2.70 0.31 -3.50
CA TYR A 103 -3.27 -0.84 -4.21
C TYR A 103 -3.12 -0.63 -5.71
N TYR A 104 -3.20 -1.72 -6.47
CA TYR A 104 -3.17 -1.69 -7.94
C TYR A 104 -4.44 -2.32 -8.50
N PHE A 105 -5.10 -1.63 -9.41
CA PHE A 105 -6.30 -2.09 -10.10
C PHE A 105 -6.00 -2.25 -11.59
N GLY A 106 -6.49 -3.34 -12.18
CA GLY A 106 -6.46 -3.53 -13.63
C GLY A 106 -7.26 -2.45 -14.35
N GLN A 107 -7.09 -2.36 -15.68
CA GLN A 107 -7.88 -1.44 -16.50
C GLN A 107 -9.38 -1.82 -16.55
N ASP A 108 -9.72 -3.06 -16.16
CA ASP A 108 -11.09 -3.51 -15.93
C ASP A 108 -11.63 -3.13 -14.54
N GLY A 109 -10.82 -2.46 -13.71
CA GLY A 109 -11.15 -2.04 -12.35
C GLY A 109 -11.01 -3.12 -11.29
N ALA A 110 -10.59 -4.33 -11.66
CA ALA A 110 -10.39 -5.40 -10.69
C ALA A 110 -9.09 -5.20 -9.90
N LEU A 111 -9.15 -5.35 -8.59
CA LEU A 111 -7.99 -5.34 -7.69
C LEU A 111 -7.01 -6.45 -8.09
N LEU A 112 -5.72 -6.12 -8.12
CA LEU A 112 -4.66 -7.10 -8.21
C LEU A 112 -4.47 -7.80 -6.86
N GLU A 113 -5.04 -9.00 -6.72
CA GLU A 113 -4.93 -9.84 -5.51
C GLU A 113 -3.59 -10.61 -5.45
N GLN A 114 -2.47 -9.89 -5.54
CA GLN A 114 -1.10 -10.41 -5.39
C GLN A 114 -0.66 -10.40 -3.92
N THR A 115 0.10 -11.40 -3.48
CA THR A 115 0.59 -11.52 -2.08
C THR A 115 2.10 -11.75 -1.96
N ASP A 116 2.84 -11.72 -3.07
CA ASP A 116 4.30 -11.78 -3.10
C ASP A 116 4.86 -10.52 -3.75
N LYS A 117 5.19 -10.57 -5.04
CA LYS A 117 5.70 -9.42 -5.80
C LYS A 117 5.27 -9.45 -7.25
N GLN A 118 5.24 -8.28 -7.87
CA GLN A 118 4.92 -8.15 -9.28
C GLN A 118 5.68 -6.97 -9.91
N VAL A 119 6.10 -7.13 -11.17
CA VAL A 119 6.65 -6.04 -11.97
C VAL A 119 5.49 -5.26 -12.58
N LEU A 120 5.36 -3.99 -12.19
CA LEU A 120 4.31 -3.07 -12.63
C LEU A 120 4.92 -1.77 -13.14
N GLU A 121 4.13 -0.97 -13.85
CA GLU A 121 4.48 0.41 -14.16
C GLU A 121 4.79 1.20 -12.88
N ALA A 122 5.84 2.04 -12.92
CA ALA A 122 6.21 2.86 -11.79
C ALA A 122 5.08 3.84 -11.44
N LYS A 123 4.82 4.00 -10.15
CA LYS A 123 3.91 5.03 -9.62
C LYS A 123 4.48 6.42 -9.91
N THR A 124 3.66 7.31 -10.48
CA THR A 124 3.98 8.71 -10.71
C THR A 124 2.81 9.60 -10.32
N SER A 125 3.03 10.92 -10.28
CA SER A 125 1.95 11.90 -10.11
C SER A 125 0.95 11.90 -11.28
N GLU A 126 1.28 11.27 -12.41
CA GLU A 126 0.46 11.31 -13.62
C GLU A 126 -0.43 10.08 -13.79
N ASN A 127 -0.09 8.93 -13.19
CA ASN A 127 -0.79 7.65 -13.36
C ASN A 127 -1.44 7.10 -12.07
N THR A 128 -1.54 7.93 -11.04
CA THR A 128 -2.17 7.56 -9.75
C THR A 128 -3.50 8.28 -9.57
N GLY A 129 -4.41 7.68 -8.79
CA GLY A 129 -5.72 8.29 -8.48
C GLY A 129 -6.68 8.37 -9.67
N LYS A 130 -6.48 7.53 -10.69
CA LYS A 130 -7.28 7.55 -11.93
C LYS A 130 -8.57 6.75 -11.81
N VAL A 131 -9.58 7.19 -12.55
CA VAL A 131 -10.85 6.47 -12.70
C VAL A 131 -11.02 5.98 -14.13
N TYR A 132 -11.84 4.95 -14.29
CA TYR A 132 -12.15 4.38 -15.59
C TYR A 132 -12.68 5.47 -16.54
N GLY A 133 -12.14 5.49 -17.76
CA GLY A 133 -12.47 6.46 -18.81
C GLY A 133 -11.55 7.68 -18.85
N GLU A 134 -10.79 7.96 -17.80
CA GLU A 134 -9.74 8.99 -17.87
C GLU A 134 -8.57 8.56 -18.76
N GLN A 135 -8.08 9.49 -19.56
CA GLN A 135 -6.88 9.29 -20.37
C GLN A 135 -5.65 9.65 -19.54
N TYR A 136 -4.71 8.72 -19.44
CA TYR A 136 -3.40 8.95 -18.83
C TYR A 136 -2.37 8.04 -19.51
N ALA A 137 -1.11 8.45 -19.48
CA ALA A 137 -0.02 7.63 -19.99
C ALA A 137 0.47 6.69 -18.86
N PRO A 138 0.47 5.36 -19.07
CA PRO A 138 1.19 4.46 -18.18
C PRO A 138 2.67 4.80 -18.17
N SER A 139 3.34 4.57 -17.03
CA SER A 139 4.79 4.78 -16.96
C SER A 139 5.52 3.75 -17.82
N ALA A 140 6.44 4.22 -18.66
CA ALA A 140 7.34 3.33 -19.41
C ALA A 140 8.33 2.61 -18.49
N GLU A 141 8.67 3.22 -17.36
CA GLU A 141 9.49 2.59 -16.33
C GLU A 141 8.66 1.53 -15.59
N LYS A 142 9.25 0.34 -15.41
CA LYS A 142 8.66 -0.71 -14.58
C LYS A 142 9.52 -0.97 -13.36
N ARG A 143 8.86 -1.21 -12.23
CA ARG A 143 9.48 -1.51 -10.94
C ARG A 143 8.88 -2.77 -10.34
N THR A 144 9.66 -3.47 -9.53
CA THR A 144 9.16 -4.57 -8.70
C THR A 144 8.49 -3.99 -7.46
N TYR A 145 7.21 -4.32 -7.27
CA TYR A 145 6.47 -3.99 -6.06
C TYR A 145 6.16 -5.28 -5.29
N TYR A 146 6.31 -5.21 -3.96
CA TYR A 146 6.00 -6.29 -3.04
C TYR A 146 4.62 -6.03 -2.43
N PHE A 147 3.89 -7.09 -2.13
CA PHE A 147 2.53 -7.03 -1.61
C PHE A 147 2.43 -7.77 -0.28
N ASP A 148 1.53 -7.30 0.58
CA ASP A 148 1.18 -8.01 1.81
C ASP A 148 0.00 -8.98 1.58
N ASN A 149 -0.34 -9.76 2.61
CA ASN A 149 -1.43 -10.76 2.52
C ASN A 149 -2.83 -10.14 2.37
N HIS A 150 -2.95 -8.81 2.33
CA HIS A 150 -4.19 -8.08 2.09
C HIS A 150 -4.14 -7.29 0.78
N TYR A 151 -3.21 -7.67 -0.12
CA TYR A 151 -3.07 -7.14 -1.48
C TYR A 151 -2.60 -5.68 -1.56
N ALA A 152 -2.23 -5.09 -0.42
CA ALA A 152 -1.65 -3.76 -0.39
C ALA A 152 -0.15 -3.83 -0.66
N VAL A 153 0.42 -2.76 -1.19
CA VAL A 153 1.88 -2.65 -1.34
C VAL A 153 2.54 -2.73 0.04
N LYS A 154 3.46 -3.68 0.18
CA LYS A 154 4.22 -3.96 1.39
C LYS A 154 5.21 -2.83 1.68
N THR A 155 5.44 -2.57 2.97
CA THR A 155 6.43 -1.62 3.47
C THR A 155 7.33 -2.26 4.53
N GLY A 156 8.45 -1.62 4.85
CA GLY A 156 9.44 -2.11 5.80
C GLY A 156 10.41 -3.14 5.21
N TRP A 157 11.02 -3.92 6.09
CA TRP A 157 12.06 -4.87 5.72
C TRP A 157 11.53 -6.05 4.90
N THR A 158 12.27 -6.40 3.85
CA THR A 158 12.08 -7.63 3.08
C THR A 158 13.42 -8.30 2.80
N TYR A 159 13.43 -9.64 2.77
CA TYR A 159 14.64 -10.43 2.56
C TYR A 159 14.48 -11.26 1.29
N GLU A 160 15.41 -11.11 0.36
CA GLU A 160 15.39 -11.77 -0.95
C GLU A 160 16.81 -12.10 -1.40
N ASP A 161 17.01 -13.31 -1.92
CA ASP A 161 18.27 -13.76 -2.54
C ASP A 161 19.52 -13.51 -1.68
N GLY A 162 19.39 -13.72 -0.36
CA GLY A 162 20.49 -13.53 0.57
C GLY A 162 20.63 -12.11 1.12
N ASN A 163 19.86 -11.14 0.61
CA ASN A 163 20.02 -9.71 0.84
C ASN A 163 18.80 -9.09 1.53
N TRP A 164 19.04 -8.08 2.36
CA TRP A 164 17.99 -7.25 2.95
C TRP A 164 17.74 -6.01 2.10
N TYR A 165 16.46 -5.71 1.91
CA TYR A 165 15.97 -4.48 1.28
C TYR A 165 15.01 -3.79 2.23
N TYR A 166 14.92 -2.47 2.13
CA TYR A 166 13.94 -1.70 2.88
C TYR A 166 12.94 -1.06 1.92
N LEU A 167 11.65 -1.34 2.11
CA LEU A 167 10.56 -0.73 1.38
C LEU A 167 10.07 0.48 2.18
N ASN A 168 10.05 1.67 1.59
CA ASN A 168 9.74 2.90 2.31
C ASN A 168 8.37 2.80 3.02
N LYS A 169 8.34 3.06 4.33
CA LYS A 169 7.10 3.14 5.13
C LYS A 169 6.38 4.48 5.02
N LEU A 170 7.09 5.52 4.61
CA LEU A 170 6.63 6.90 4.62
C LEU A 170 6.83 7.54 3.25
N GLY A 171 5.92 8.46 2.93
CA GLY A 171 6.07 9.38 1.82
C GLY A 171 7.05 10.52 2.11
N ILE A 172 7.09 11.50 1.21
CA ILE A 172 7.82 12.75 1.41
C ILE A 172 6.86 13.78 2.01
N SER A 173 7.20 14.29 3.20
CA SER A 173 6.49 15.42 3.82
C SER A 173 7.24 16.73 3.55
N GLY A 174 6.55 17.72 2.98
CA GLY A 174 6.95 19.13 3.00
C GLY A 174 6.13 19.92 4.03
N ASP A 175 6.33 21.24 4.09
CA ASP A 175 5.71 22.11 5.11
C ASP A 175 4.17 22.02 5.12
N ASP A 176 3.54 21.94 3.94
CA ASP A 176 2.06 21.86 3.78
C ASP A 176 1.61 20.71 2.86
N SER A 177 2.45 19.71 2.59
CA SER A 177 2.08 18.61 1.69
C SER A 177 2.67 17.27 2.09
N TYR A 178 1.90 16.21 1.84
CA TYR A 178 2.34 14.83 1.99
C TYR A 178 2.23 14.12 0.65
N ASN A 179 3.35 13.63 0.14
CA ASN A 179 3.43 12.87 -1.09
C ASN A 179 3.63 11.37 -0.77
N PRO A 180 2.60 10.51 -0.93
CA PRO A 180 2.69 9.08 -0.63
C PRO A 180 3.42 8.25 -1.70
N LEU A 181 3.82 8.82 -2.85
CA LEU A 181 4.41 8.06 -3.96
C LEU A 181 5.59 7.15 -3.57
N PRO A 182 6.53 7.56 -2.71
CA PRO A 182 7.67 6.71 -2.34
C PRO A 182 7.29 5.47 -1.53
N ILE A 183 6.10 5.41 -0.95
CA ILE A 183 5.68 4.32 -0.05
C ILE A 183 5.70 3.00 -0.81
N GLY A 184 6.40 2.02 -0.23
CA GLY A 184 6.57 0.68 -0.79
C GLY A 184 7.61 0.58 -1.90
N GLU A 185 8.27 1.67 -2.27
CA GLU A 185 9.44 1.63 -3.15
C GLU A 185 10.70 1.20 -2.37
N VAL A 186 11.63 0.55 -3.07
CA VAL A 186 12.93 0.17 -2.48
C VAL A 186 13.71 1.44 -2.15
N ALA A 187 14.06 1.59 -0.88
CA ALA A 187 14.86 2.70 -0.38
C ALA A 187 16.29 2.64 -0.93
N LYS A 188 16.87 3.83 -1.16
CA LYS A 188 18.22 4.03 -1.67
C LYS A 188 18.95 5.03 -0.79
N GLY A 189 20.17 4.70 -0.40
CA GLY A 189 20.95 5.51 0.54
C GLY A 189 20.43 5.41 1.97
N TRP A 190 20.50 6.52 2.70
CA TRP A 190 20.10 6.56 4.11
C TRP A 190 18.59 6.46 4.29
N THR A 191 18.15 5.59 5.20
CA THR A 191 16.75 5.50 5.62
C THR A 191 16.63 5.31 7.13
N GLN A 192 15.48 5.69 7.67
CA GLN A 192 15.11 5.45 9.07
C GLN A 192 13.92 4.51 9.16
N ASP A 193 14.01 3.55 10.08
CA ASP A 193 12.92 2.63 10.37
C ASP A 193 12.06 3.15 11.52
N PHE A 194 11.07 3.97 11.19
CA PHE A 194 10.12 4.51 12.17
C PHE A 194 9.10 3.47 12.61
N HIS A 195 8.71 3.55 13.89
CA HIS A 195 7.55 2.84 14.42
C HIS A 195 6.28 3.58 13.96
N VAL A 196 5.55 2.98 13.02
CA VAL A 196 4.32 3.53 12.43
C VAL A 196 3.17 2.59 12.76
N THR A 197 2.41 2.90 13.82
CA THR A 197 1.22 2.12 14.22
C THR A 197 -0.06 2.86 13.86
N PHE A 198 -0.20 4.11 14.29
CA PHE A 198 -1.29 5.03 13.92
C PHE A 198 -0.71 6.46 13.84
N GLY A 199 0.15 6.67 12.84
CA GLY A 199 1.01 7.85 12.75
C GLY A 199 2.45 7.57 13.19
N ILE A 200 3.34 8.54 12.94
CA ILE A 200 4.76 8.44 13.27
C ILE A 200 4.94 8.73 14.76
N ASP A 201 5.34 7.73 15.54
CA ASP A 201 5.75 7.92 16.93
C ASP A 201 7.18 8.46 16.98
N ARG A 202 7.33 9.78 16.81
CA ARG A 202 8.64 10.48 16.87
C ARG A 202 9.23 10.54 18.27
N SER A 203 8.50 10.09 19.30
CA SER A 203 9.04 9.98 20.66
C SER A 203 9.99 8.77 20.81
N LYS A 204 9.87 7.79 19.90
CA LYS A 204 10.72 6.60 19.89
C LYS A 204 11.90 6.79 18.94
N PRO A 205 13.11 6.36 19.35
CA PRO A 205 14.25 6.37 18.45
C PRO A 205 13.98 5.44 17.25
N ALA A 206 14.33 5.92 16.06
CA ALA A 206 14.30 5.14 14.82
C ALA A 206 15.75 4.89 14.36
N PRO A 207 16.19 3.62 14.25
CA PRO A 207 17.54 3.32 13.78
C PRO A 207 17.75 3.75 12.33
N TRP A 208 18.97 4.20 12.03
CA TRP A 208 19.42 4.51 10.68
C TRP A 208 20.00 3.28 10.01
N TYR A 209 19.73 3.16 8.72
CA TYR A 209 20.30 2.15 7.84
C TYR A 209 20.77 2.78 6.54
N TYR A 210 21.70 2.13 5.87
CA TYR A 210 22.19 2.55 4.57
C TYR A 210 21.98 1.44 3.55
N LEU A 211 21.20 1.76 2.51
CA LEU A 211 20.91 0.91 1.37
C LEU A 211 21.79 1.35 0.22
N ASP A 212 22.39 0.40 -0.48
CA ASP A 212 23.19 0.68 -1.66
C ASP A 212 22.36 1.47 -2.71
N PRO A 213 22.81 2.65 -3.19
CA PRO A 213 22.01 3.48 -4.09
C PRO A 213 21.69 2.86 -5.45
N GLU A 214 22.52 1.91 -5.91
CA GLU A 214 22.35 1.26 -7.21
C GLU A 214 21.40 0.07 -7.08
N THR A 215 21.65 -0.78 -6.08
CA THR A 215 21.00 -2.09 -5.93
C THR A 215 19.89 -2.12 -4.88
N GLY A 216 19.88 -1.21 -3.92
CA GLY A 216 18.97 -1.22 -2.77
C GLY A 216 19.35 -2.21 -1.66
N ILE A 217 20.49 -2.90 -1.78
CA ILE A 217 20.94 -3.89 -0.80
C ILE A 217 21.44 -3.18 0.47
N MET A 218 20.92 -3.60 1.62
CA MET A 218 21.35 -3.10 2.93
C MET A 218 22.82 -3.40 3.20
N GLN A 219 23.56 -2.37 3.58
CA GLN A 219 24.99 -2.44 3.87
C GLN A 219 25.23 -2.60 5.38
N THR A 220 26.30 -3.31 5.75
CA THR A 220 26.72 -3.53 7.15
C THR A 220 28.22 -3.32 7.31
N GLY A 221 28.67 -2.95 8.52
CA GLY A 221 30.09 -2.78 8.84
C GLY A 221 30.65 -1.42 8.42
N TRP A 222 31.99 -1.30 8.34
CA TRP A 222 32.64 -0.05 7.97
C TRP A 222 32.42 0.28 6.49
N LYS A 223 31.87 1.48 6.21
CA LYS A 223 31.66 2.00 4.86
C LYS A 223 32.16 3.44 4.77
N GLN A 224 32.92 3.74 3.71
CA GLN A 224 33.31 5.10 3.37
C GLN A 224 32.27 5.71 2.44
N LEU A 225 31.64 6.80 2.85
CA LEU A 225 30.64 7.53 2.07
C LEU A 225 31.11 8.99 1.91
N GLY A 226 31.50 9.36 0.69
CA GLY A 226 32.23 10.60 0.44
C GLY A 226 33.53 10.64 1.25
N ASN A 227 33.73 11.70 2.03
CA ASN A 227 34.95 11.89 2.84
C ASN A 227 34.80 11.41 4.29
N LYS A 228 33.76 10.64 4.62
CA LYS A 228 33.45 10.19 5.99
C LYS A 228 33.33 8.68 6.07
N TRP A 229 33.78 8.12 7.20
CA TRP A 229 33.60 6.72 7.55
C TRP A 229 32.41 6.54 8.48
N TYR A 230 31.60 5.52 8.21
CA TYR A 230 30.43 5.12 8.98
C TYR A 230 30.56 3.65 9.37
N TYR A 231 30.06 3.30 10.54
CA TYR A 231 29.86 1.90 10.94
C TYR A 231 28.36 1.62 10.94
N LEU A 232 27.94 0.76 10.00
CA LEU A 232 26.54 0.41 9.72
C LEU A 232 26.11 -0.86 10.46
#